data_AF-H2S5C9-F1
#
_entry.id   AF-H2S5C9-F1
#
_cell.length_a   1.000
_cell.length_b   1.000
_cell.length_c   1.000
_cell.angle_alpha   90.00
_cell.angle_beta   90.00
_cell.angle_gamma   90.00
#
_symmetry.space_group_name_H-M   'P 1'
#
loop_
_entity.id
_entity.type
_entity.pdbx_description
1 polymer ?
#
loop_
_entity_poly.entity_id
_entity_poly.type
_entity_poly.pdbx_seq_one_letter_code
_entity_poly.pdbx_strand_id
1 'polypeptide(L)'
;MSVEVDSLVQEAKENIEAAQNYRSELQQRLHGLNQARKQVRGSSSQARETLRRHFSELQATATQLLTERLAALLAEVDAVEAASVKPLDDCQSIIEHGVGQADELLREGEAALRCGLGEKEDKLGSFTKKAMHIQLDSLPEVPALVDVPSVSAQLDDSLLGVLRDWVSRHGSVSSHPPVQIEELQERPGSILVRWCKVDEDFMAAEYRLQYRRSGSRGSQYEDACIGRDCEFLVLHLDPHTDYLFRVCARGEGRTEWSAWSTPQTGYTTLPALEWCPGTEGYILSSRRNMALRNDATQARCPVIYSNTPTYFCGQTLTFKIAAAGQVDRRDSLGVCVDNQKGAESLQRDQAVCISTNGAVFVNGKEMTNQLPAISLGSTVTFDMEVVNMFPVSSNNSLNGGSFKLRVTIGSGNREVVFDWLVDQAVDSLFFGCSFVHSGWKVLVY
;
A
#
# COMPACT_ATOMS: atom_id res chain seq x y z
N MET A 1 -61.11 -42.32 -14.27
CA MET A 1 -60.12 -43.32 -13.84
C MET A 1 -58.79 -43.24 -14.60
N SER A 2 -58.68 -43.35 -15.94
CA SER A 2 -57.35 -43.28 -16.60
C SER A 2 -56.69 -41.88 -16.53
N VAL A 3 -57.47 -40.81 -16.71
CA VAL A 3 -56.97 -39.42 -16.74
C VAL A 3 -56.46 -38.95 -15.36
N GLU A 4 -57.09 -39.39 -14.27
CA GLU A 4 -56.63 -39.09 -12.90
C GLU A 4 -55.32 -39.81 -12.57
N VAL A 5 -55.16 -41.05 -13.03
CA VAL A 5 -53.93 -41.81 -12.84
C VAL A 5 -52.78 -41.18 -13.62
N ASP A 6 -53.03 -40.72 -14.85
CA ASP A 6 -52.02 -40.04 -15.66
C ASP A 6 -51.61 -38.68 -15.06
N SER A 7 -52.57 -37.93 -14.49
CA SER A 7 -52.29 -36.67 -13.78
C SER A 7 -51.43 -36.91 -12.53
N LEU A 8 -51.76 -37.92 -11.72
CA LEU A 8 -50.99 -38.29 -10.53
C LEU A 8 -49.59 -38.78 -10.88
N VAL A 9 -49.42 -39.47 -12.01
CA VAL A 9 -48.11 -39.90 -12.50
C VAL A 9 -47.27 -38.70 -12.96
N GLN A 10 -47.88 -37.71 -13.61
CA GLN A 10 -47.18 -36.49 -14.02
C GLN A 10 -46.76 -35.65 -12.81
N GLU A 11 -47.65 -35.46 -11.83
CA GLU A 11 -47.35 -34.77 -10.58
C GLU A 11 -46.24 -35.48 -9.78
N ALA A 12 -46.26 -36.82 -9.74
CA ALA A 12 -45.19 -37.60 -9.12
C ALA A 12 -43.84 -37.40 -9.81
N LYS A 13 -43.80 -37.28 -11.15
CA LYS A 13 -42.55 -37.00 -11.89
C LYS A 13 -42.00 -35.62 -11.56
N GLU A 14 -42.85 -34.59 -11.56
CA GLU A 14 -42.45 -33.21 -11.23
C GLU A 14 -41.96 -33.11 -9.79
N ASN A 15 -42.62 -33.80 -8.85
CA ASN A 15 -42.17 -33.88 -7.45
C ASN A 15 -40.82 -34.61 -7.31
N ILE A 16 -40.59 -35.68 -8.08
CA ILE A 16 -39.30 -36.39 -8.09
C ILE A 16 -38.19 -35.46 -8.63
N GLU A 17 -38.45 -34.73 -9.71
CA GLU A 17 -37.49 -33.79 -10.30
C GLU A 17 -37.17 -32.64 -9.35
N ALA A 18 -38.19 -32.04 -8.71
CA ALA A 18 -38.02 -31.03 -7.69
C ALA A 18 -37.19 -31.56 -6.49
N ALA A 19 -37.47 -32.78 -6.03
CA ALA A 19 -36.70 -33.42 -4.94
C ALA A 19 -35.24 -33.70 -5.34
N GLN A 20 -34.98 -34.08 -6.61
CA GLN A 20 -33.63 -34.29 -7.13
C GLN A 20 -32.84 -32.97 -7.23
N ASN A 21 -33.48 -31.89 -7.69
CA ASN A 21 -32.89 -30.56 -7.76
C ASN A 21 -32.57 -30.04 -6.35
N TYR A 22 -33.53 -30.16 -5.41
CA TYR A 22 -33.32 -29.78 -4.02
C TYR A 22 -32.18 -30.58 -3.35
N ARG A 23 -32.10 -31.89 -3.59
CA ARG A 23 -30.98 -32.72 -3.11
C ARG A 23 -29.64 -32.24 -3.65
N SER A 24 -29.57 -31.90 -4.93
CA SER A 24 -28.34 -31.41 -5.57
C SER A 24 -27.90 -30.07 -4.97
N GLU A 25 -28.84 -29.16 -4.75
CA GLU A 25 -28.58 -27.87 -4.10
C GLU A 25 -28.12 -28.05 -2.65
N LEU A 26 -28.75 -28.96 -1.89
CA LEU A 26 -28.31 -29.31 -0.54
C LEU A 26 -26.90 -29.89 -0.53
N GLN A 27 -26.54 -30.74 -1.50
CA GLN A 27 -25.17 -31.26 -1.64
C GLN A 27 -24.16 -30.16 -1.96
N GLN A 28 -24.53 -29.20 -2.81
CA GLN A 28 -23.68 -28.04 -3.09
C GLN A 28 -23.50 -27.15 -1.85
N ARG A 29 -24.58 -26.88 -1.10
CA ARG A 29 -24.52 -26.14 0.17
C ARG A 29 -23.69 -26.88 1.22
N LEU A 30 -23.81 -28.21 1.31
CA LEU A 30 -22.99 -29.04 2.20
C LEU A 30 -21.51 -28.99 1.81
N HIS A 31 -21.22 -28.97 0.50
CA HIS A 31 -19.85 -28.80 0.01
C HIS A 31 -19.29 -27.43 0.40
N GLY A 32 -20.06 -26.36 0.17
CA GLY A 32 -19.70 -25.00 0.60
C GLY A 32 -19.47 -24.89 2.11
N LEU A 33 -20.34 -25.52 2.92
CA LEU A 33 -20.17 -25.56 4.38
C LEU A 33 -18.87 -26.28 4.79
N ASN A 34 -18.53 -27.39 4.13
CA ASN A 34 -17.29 -28.10 4.39
C ASN A 34 -16.06 -27.29 3.99
N GLN A 35 -16.13 -26.53 2.89
CA GLN A 35 -15.07 -25.60 2.49
C GLN A 35 -14.90 -24.46 3.50
N ALA A 36 -16.01 -23.82 3.90
CA ALA A 36 -16.00 -22.78 4.94
C ALA A 36 -15.39 -23.30 6.25
N ARG A 37 -15.74 -24.53 6.64
CA ARG A 37 -15.16 -25.17 7.83
C ARG A 37 -13.65 -25.41 7.70
N LYS A 38 -13.19 -25.86 6.53
CA LYS A 38 -11.75 -26.02 6.26
C LYS A 38 -11.03 -24.68 6.30
N GLN A 39 -11.63 -23.63 5.72
CA GLN A 39 -11.07 -22.28 5.73
C GLN A 39 -10.93 -21.74 7.15
N VAL A 40 -11.98 -21.80 7.97
CA VAL A 40 -11.93 -21.33 9.37
C VAL A 40 -10.89 -22.11 10.18
N ARG A 41 -10.83 -23.44 10.00
CA ARG A 41 -9.82 -24.25 10.70
C ARG A 41 -8.40 -23.92 10.25
N GLY A 42 -8.19 -23.76 8.94
CA GLY A 42 -6.89 -23.39 8.37
C GLY A 42 -6.42 -22.02 8.85
N SER A 43 -7.28 -21.00 8.72
CA SER A 43 -6.95 -19.63 9.18
C SER A 43 -6.72 -19.58 10.69
N SER A 44 -7.52 -20.30 11.48
CA SER A 44 -7.32 -20.39 12.94
C SER A 44 -5.98 -21.04 13.29
N SER A 45 -5.58 -22.11 12.61
CA SER A 45 -4.28 -22.76 12.84
C SER A 45 -3.13 -21.84 12.47
N GLN A 46 -3.21 -21.17 11.32
CA GLN A 46 -2.22 -20.18 10.88
C GLN A 46 -2.08 -19.02 11.88
N ALA A 47 -3.21 -18.50 12.38
CA ALA A 47 -3.22 -17.42 13.36
C ALA A 47 -2.58 -17.88 14.69
N ARG A 48 -2.89 -19.09 15.17
CA ARG A 48 -2.25 -19.66 16.36
C ARG A 48 -0.74 -19.80 16.20
N GLU A 49 -0.28 -20.30 15.06
CA GLU A 49 1.15 -20.45 14.78
C GLU A 49 1.85 -19.10 14.71
N THR A 50 1.24 -18.11 14.03
CA THR A 50 1.78 -16.75 13.94
C THR A 50 1.89 -16.09 15.30
N LEU A 51 0.84 -16.18 16.13
CA LEU A 51 0.86 -15.66 17.49
C LEU A 51 1.93 -16.34 18.33
N ARG A 52 2.02 -17.68 18.31
CA ARG A 52 3.06 -18.42 19.04
C ARG A 52 4.45 -18.00 18.62
N ARG A 53 4.71 -17.93 17.32
CA ARG A 53 6.00 -17.51 16.77
C ARG A 53 6.36 -16.10 17.22
N HIS A 54 5.44 -15.15 17.06
CA HIS A 54 5.64 -13.75 17.44
C HIS A 54 5.96 -13.58 18.92
N PHE A 55 5.19 -14.21 19.81
CA PHE A 55 5.44 -14.11 21.25
C PHE A 55 6.71 -14.88 21.67
N SER A 56 7.07 -15.98 21.00
CA SER A 56 8.35 -16.65 21.23
C SER A 56 9.54 -15.79 20.81
N GLU A 57 9.46 -15.11 19.65
CA GLU A 57 10.48 -14.18 19.17
C GLU A 57 10.61 -12.99 20.14
N LEU A 58 9.48 -12.38 20.54
CA LEU A 58 9.46 -11.30 21.53
C LEU A 58 10.07 -11.72 22.87
N GLN A 59 9.73 -12.91 23.36
CA GLN A 59 10.29 -13.47 24.59
C GLN A 59 11.81 -13.68 24.46
N ALA A 60 12.28 -14.21 23.32
CA ALA A 60 13.71 -14.41 23.08
C ALA A 60 14.46 -13.08 23.06
N THR A 61 13.95 -12.07 22.35
CA THR A 61 14.54 -10.72 22.33
C THR A 61 14.55 -10.08 23.71
N ALA A 62 13.43 -10.12 24.45
CA ALA A 62 13.37 -9.57 25.79
C ALA A 62 14.36 -10.27 26.74
N THR A 63 14.47 -11.60 26.67
CA THR A 63 15.42 -12.38 27.47
C THR A 63 16.86 -12.01 27.14
N GLN A 64 17.18 -11.86 25.86
CA GLN A 64 18.51 -11.44 25.42
C GLN A 64 18.85 -10.06 25.96
N LEU A 65 17.98 -9.06 25.79
CA LEU A 65 18.21 -7.70 26.26
C LEU A 65 18.38 -7.62 27.78
N LEU A 66 17.58 -8.40 28.54
CA LEU A 66 17.73 -8.49 29.99
C LEU A 66 19.06 -9.15 30.39
N THR A 67 19.47 -10.19 29.68
CA THR A 67 20.75 -10.88 29.92
C THR A 67 21.93 -9.96 29.63
N GLU A 68 21.90 -9.25 28.50
CA GLU A 68 22.93 -8.27 28.14
C GLU A 68 23.02 -7.14 29.17
N ARG A 69 21.86 -6.62 29.64
CA ARG A 69 21.86 -5.56 30.66
C ARG A 69 22.40 -6.05 32.00
N LEU A 70 22.04 -7.28 32.41
CA LEU A 70 22.59 -7.89 33.61
C LEU A 70 24.11 -8.05 33.50
N ALA A 71 24.59 -8.58 32.37
CA ALA A 71 26.02 -8.76 32.14
C ALA A 71 26.77 -7.42 32.18
N ALA A 72 26.20 -6.35 31.61
CA ALA A 72 26.77 -5.00 31.69
C ALA A 72 26.85 -4.50 33.14
N LEU A 73 25.78 -4.64 33.92
CA LEU A 73 25.75 -4.23 35.33
C LEU A 73 26.75 -5.02 36.19
N LEU A 74 26.88 -6.32 35.95
CA LEU A 74 27.89 -7.14 36.62
C LEU A 74 29.31 -6.69 36.24
N ALA A 75 29.56 -6.41 34.97
CA ALA A 75 30.86 -5.88 34.54
C ALA A 75 31.17 -4.49 35.15
N GLU A 76 30.15 -3.64 35.35
CA GLU A 76 30.31 -2.36 36.08
C GLU A 76 30.70 -2.62 37.54
N VAL A 77 30.07 -3.58 38.21
CA VAL A 77 30.43 -4.01 39.59
C VAL A 77 31.87 -4.52 39.63
N ASP A 78 32.22 -5.46 38.75
CA ASP A 78 33.57 -6.04 38.67
C ASP A 78 34.63 -4.96 38.41
N ALA A 79 34.33 -3.97 37.56
CA ALA A 79 35.23 -2.86 37.27
C ALA A 79 35.45 -1.95 38.49
N VAL A 80 34.38 -1.64 39.23
CA VAL A 80 34.49 -0.83 40.46
C VAL A 80 35.25 -1.60 41.53
N GLU A 81 34.99 -2.89 41.69
CA GLU A 81 35.74 -3.77 42.60
C GLU A 81 37.23 -3.77 42.24
N ALA A 82 37.58 -4.09 41.00
CA ALA A 82 38.97 -4.13 40.55
C ALA A 82 39.69 -2.77 40.71
N ALA A 83 39.00 -1.66 40.43
CA ALA A 83 39.55 -0.32 40.57
C ALA A 83 39.72 0.10 42.04
N SER A 84 38.85 -0.38 42.94
CA SER A 84 38.87 -0.01 44.36
C SER A 84 39.81 -0.88 45.19
N VAL A 85 39.98 -2.16 44.82
CA VAL A 85 40.84 -3.11 45.53
C VAL A 85 42.32 -2.81 45.27
N LYS A 86 42.70 -2.46 44.03
CA LYS A 86 44.12 -2.26 43.68
C LYS A 86 44.86 -1.24 44.56
N PRO A 87 44.33 -0.03 44.83
CA PRO A 87 44.99 0.90 45.75
C PRO A 87 45.11 0.36 47.17
N LEU A 88 44.17 -0.49 47.61
CA LEU A 88 44.22 -1.12 48.93
C LEU A 88 45.31 -2.20 48.97
N ASP A 89 45.46 -2.99 47.91
CA ASP A 89 46.56 -3.95 47.75
C ASP A 89 47.93 -3.22 47.74
N ASP A 90 48.03 -2.10 47.03
CA ASP A 90 49.23 -1.26 47.01
C ASP A 90 49.55 -0.70 48.40
N CYS A 91 48.53 -0.24 49.15
CA CYS A 91 48.69 0.19 50.54
C CYS A 91 49.14 -0.97 51.44
N GLN A 92 48.55 -2.16 51.29
CA GLN A 92 48.94 -3.35 52.04
C GLN A 92 50.41 -3.70 51.77
N SER A 93 50.86 -3.67 50.52
CA SER A 93 52.25 -3.94 50.13
C SER A 93 53.23 -2.95 50.77
N ILE A 94 52.89 -1.66 50.82
CA ILE A 94 53.70 -0.64 51.48
C ILE A 94 53.82 -0.93 52.99
N ILE A 95 52.71 -1.29 53.63
CA ILE A 95 52.69 -1.62 55.06
C ILE A 95 53.52 -2.88 55.32
N GLU A 96 53.31 -3.95 54.55
CA GLU A 96 54.05 -5.22 54.68
C GLU A 96 55.56 -5.01 54.47
N HIS A 97 55.95 -4.20 53.48
CA HIS A 97 57.35 -3.86 53.25
C HIS A 97 57.95 -3.04 54.40
N GLY A 98 57.21 -2.04 54.89
CA GLY A 98 57.62 -1.22 56.03
C GLY A 98 57.79 -2.06 57.31
N VAL A 99 56.88 -3.00 57.56
CA VAL A 99 57.00 -3.97 58.67
C VAL A 99 58.26 -4.83 58.50
N GLY A 100 58.49 -5.38 57.31
CA GLY A 100 59.69 -6.20 57.04
C GLY A 100 61.00 -5.41 57.24
N GLN A 101 61.07 -4.17 56.78
CA GLN A 101 62.22 -3.30 57.00
C GLN A 101 62.44 -2.99 58.49
N ALA A 102 61.35 -2.75 59.24
CA ALA A 102 61.42 -2.52 60.68
C ALA A 102 61.91 -3.77 61.42
N ASP A 103 61.43 -4.96 61.06
CA ASP A 103 61.85 -6.25 61.63
C ASP A 103 63.34 -6.53 61.36
N GLU A 104 63.83 -6.27 60.14
CA GLU A 104 65.25 -6.41 59.80
C GLU A 104 66.12 -5.45 60.62
N LEU A 105 65.69 -4.19 60.73
CA LEU A 105 66.38 -3.17 61.51
C LEU A 105 66.43 -3.57 63.00
N LEU A 106 65.32 -4.02 63.57
CA LEU A 106 65.26 -4.51 64.95
C LEU A 106 66.26 -5.66 65.16
N ARG A 107 66.28 -6.64 64.25
CA ARG A 107 67.21 -7.78 64.32
C ARG A 107 68.68 -7.33 64.25
N GLU A 108 69.01 -6.41 63.35
CA GLU A 108 70.36 -5.85 63.25
C GLU A 108 70.77 -5.06 64.51
N GLY A 109 69.85 -4.26 65.05
CA GLY A 109 70.06 -3.52 66.31
C GLY A 109 70.32 -4.44 67.49
N GLU A 110 69.47 -5.48 67.66
CA GLU A 110 69.67 -6.49 68.70
C GLU A 110 70.97 -7.29 68.54
N ALA A 111 71.41 -7.54 67.29
CA ALA A 111 72.69 -8.19 67.02
C ALA A 111 73.88 -7.28 67.35
N ALA A 112 73.80 -5.99 66.99
CA ALA A 112 74.84 -5.00 67.30
C ALA A 112 75.02 -4.81 68.82
N LEU A 113 73.93 -4.85 69.59
CA LEU A 113 73.97 -4.77 71.06
C LEU A 113 74.62 -6.00 71.72
N ARG A 114 74.63 -7.16 71.04
CA ARG A 114 75.22 -8.42 71.54
C ARG A 114 76.72 -8.56 71.26
N CYS A 115 77.34 -7.70 70.44
CA CYS A 115 78.77 -7.78 70.11
C CYS A 115 79.70 -7.13 71.17
N GLY A 116 80.86 -7.76 71.43
CA GLY A 116 81.86 -7.34 72.43
C GLY A 116 82.60 -6.02 72.12
N LEU A 117 83.20 -5.42 73.15
CA LEU A 117 83.69 -4.02 73.23
C LEU A 117 84.67 -3.52 72.14
N GLY A 118 85.19 -4.36 71.24
CA GLY A 118 86.18 -3.96 70.22
C GLY A 118 85.63 -3.63 68.82
N GLU A 119 84.43 -4.13 68.46
CA GLU A 119 83.79 -3.90 67.13
C GLU A 119 82.55 -2.99 67.20
N LYS A 120 82.38 -2.27 68.32
CA LYS A 120 81.14 -1.57 68.66
C LYS A 120 80.85 -0.33 67.82
N GLU A 121 81.87 0.38 67.36
CA GLU A 121 81.68 1.71 66.76
C GLU A 121 81.15 1.64 65.31
N ASP A 122 81.73 0.79 64.47
CA ASP A 122 81.36 0.68 63.05
C ASP A 122 79.99 0.02 62.84
N LYS A 123 79.66 -1.03 63.60
CA LYS A 123 78.38 -1.73 63.49
C LYS A 123 77.24 -0.88 64.05
N LEU A 124 77.45 -0.21 65.19
CA LEU A 124 76.44 0.69 65.76
C LEU A 124 76.27 1.97 64.94
N GLY A 125 77.35 2.50 64.37
CA GLY A 125 77.32 3.63 63.43
C GLY A 125 76.55 3.30 62.15
N SER A 126 76.77 2.11 61.57
CA SER A 126 76.04 1.68 60.37
C SER A 126 74.56 1.40 60.64
N PHE A 127 74.20 0.83 61.80
CA PHE A 127 72.81 0.71 62.26
C PHE A 127 72.14 2.08 62.42
N THR A 128 72.78 3.02 63.13
CA THR A 128 72.24 4.36 63.38
C THR A 128 72.00 5.11 62.06
N LYS A 129 72.91 4.95 61.09
CA LYS A 129 72.78 5.52 59.74
C LYS A 129 71.59 4.91 58.97
N LYS A 130 71.39 3.58 59.04
CA LYS A 130 70.23 2.91 58.42
C LYS A 130 68.91 3.31 59.07
N ALA A 131 68.85 3.36 60.40
CA ALA A 131 67.67 3.78 61.15
C ALA A 131 67.23 5.21 60.78
N MET A 132 68.19 6.13 60.62
CA MET A 132 67.89 7.49 60.15
C MET A 132 67.37 7.55 58.70
N HIS A 133 67.76 6.59 57.86
CA HIS A 133 67.29 6.55 56.48
C HIS A 133 65.85 6.01 56.34
N ILE A 134 65.43 5.12 57.26
CA ILE A 134 64.11 4.48 57.26
C ILE A 134 63.00 5.41 57.81
N GLN A 135 63.35 6.56 58.41
CA GLN A 135 62.38 7.57 58.90
C GLN A 135 61.25 6.96 59.75
N LEU A 136 61.63 6.27 60.83
CA LEU A 136 60.73 5.58 61.77
C LEU A 136 59.60 6.45 62.40
N ASP A 137 59.66 7.77 62.23
CA ASP A 137 58.72 8.72 62.81
C ASP A 137 57.47 8.95 61.94
N SER A 138 57.40 8.36 60.74
CA SER A 138 56.24 8.49 59.82
C SER A 138 55.65 7.14 59.45
N LEU A 139 54.36 6.95 59.76
CA LEU A 139 53.58 5.79 59.33
C LEU A 139 52.87 6.07 58.00
N PRO A 140 52.69 5.06 57.13
CA PRO A 140 51.86 5.21 55.94
C PRO A 140 50.41 5.49 56.35
N GLU A 141 49.76 6.42 55.64
CA GLU A 141 48.36 6.77 55.86
C GLU A 141 47.45 5.71 55.23
N VAL A 142 46.43 5.27 55.97
CA VAL A 142 45.43 4.28 55.50
C VAL A 142 44.09 4.99 55.29
N PRO A 143 43.40 4.76 54.15
CA PRO A 143 42.09 5.35 53.91
C PRO A 143 41.08 5.00 55.01
N ALA A 144 40.22 5.94 55.41
CA ALA A 144 39.12 5.62 56.31
C ALA A 144 38.06 4.79 55.58
N LEU A 145 37.37 3.89 56.28
CA LEU A 145 36.37 2.99 55.67
C LEU A 145 35.21 3.74 54.99
N VAL A 146 34.92 4.97 55.42
CA VAL A 146 33.91 5.83 54.79
C VAL A 146 34.36 6.37 53.44
N ASP A 147 35.67 6.42 53.21
CA ASP A 147 36.30 6.87 51.97
C ASP A 147 36.55 5.69 51.01
N VAL A 148 36.35 4.44 51.47
CA VAL A 148 36.40 3.24 50.64
C VAL A 148 35.06 3.07 49.92
N PRO A 149 35.04 2.97 48.57
CA PRO A 149 33.81 2.78 47.82
C PRO A 149 33.02 1.55 48.27
N SER A 150 31.69 1.70 48.43
CA SER A 150 30.76 0.59 48.66
C SER A 150 29.87 0.38 47.44
N VAL A 151 29.81 -0.85 46.92
CA VAL A 151 28.98 -1.18 45.76
C VAL A 151 27.62 -1.70 46.20
N SER A 152 26.54 -1.14 45.64
CA SER A 152 25.17 -1.60 45.89
C SER A 152 24.31 -1.54 44.63
N ALA A 153 23.49 -2.56 44.40
CA ALA A 153 22.51 -2.55 43.32
C ALA A 153 21.17 -1.98 43.81
N GLN A 154 20.62 -1.01 43.10
CA GLN A 154 19.28 -0.47 43.33
C GLN A 154 18.36 -0.90 42.20
N LEU A 155 17.26 -1.57 42.55
CA LEU A 155 16.29 -2.12 41.60
C LEU A 155 14.92 -1.51 41.90
N ASP A 156 14.18 -1.15 40.85
CA ASP A 156 12.82 -0.62 40.93
C ASP A 156 11.84 -1.60 40.26
N ASP A 157 10.81 -2.02 41.01
CA ASP A 157 9.78 -2.95 40.54
C ASP A 157 8.71 -2.28 39.65
N SER A 158 8.72 -0.95 39.52
CA SER A 158 7.76 -0.20 38.69
C SER A 158 7.71 -0.67 37.24
N LEU A 159 8.85 -1.10 36.69
CA LEU A 159 8.98 -1.61 35.32
C LEU A 159 8.14 -2.88 35.08
N LEU A 160 8.02 -3.76 36.07
CA LEU A 160 7.23 -4.99 35.95
C LEU A 160 5.74 -4.70 35.80
N GLY A 161 5.24 -3.68 36.50
CA GLY A 161 3.86 -3.21 36.36
C GLY A 161 3.59 -2.70 34.95
N VAL A 162 4.46 -1.82 34.44
CA VAL A 162 4.36 -1.27 33.09
C VAL A 162 4.42 -2.38 32.04
N LEU A 163 5.40 -3.28 32.11
CA LEU A 163 5.54 -4.39 31.16
C LEU A 163 4.29 -5.29 31.15
N ARG A 164 3.69 -5.58 32.32
CA ARG A 164 2.45 -6.36 32.40
C ARG A 164 1.29 -5.68 31.65
N ASP A 165 1.12 -4.38 31.84
CA ASP A 165 0.04 -3.61 31.21
C ASP A 165 0.22 -3.46 29.69
N TRP A 166 1.46 -3.43 29.22
CA TRP A 166 1.77 -3.42 27.80
C TRP A 166 1.57 -4.79 27.16
N VAL A 167 2.12 -5.85 27.76
CA VAL A 167 2.01 -7.21 27.23
C VAL A 167 0.55 -7.67 27.20
N SER A 168 -0.25 -7.34 28.21
CA SER A 168 -1.68 -7.73 28.26
C SER A 168 -2.54 -7.10 27.15
N ARG A 169 -2.11 -5.96 26.58
CA ARG A 169 -2.79 -5.26 25.49
C ARG A 169 -2.14 -5.49 24.12
N HIS A 170 -1.06 -6.28 24.06
CA HIS A 170 -0.31 -6.48 22.83
C HIS A 170 -0.99 -7.50 21.90
N GLY A 171 -1.40 -7.02 20.73
CA GLY A 171 -2.05 -7.82 19.69
C GLY A 171 -3.57 -7.96 19.88
N SER A 172 -4.25 -8.28 18.78
CA SER A 172 -5.70 -8.48 18.74
C SER A 172 -6.06 -9.54 17.71
N VAL A 173 -7.06 -10.39 18.00
CA VAL A 173 -7.61 -11.34 17.03
C VAL A 173 -8.95 -10.80 16.52
N SER A 174 -9.08 -10.64 15.20
CA SER A 174 -10.36 -10.32 14.57
C SER A 174 -10.96 -11.56 13.89
N SER A 175 -12.29 -11.68 13.98
CA SER A 175 -13.06 -12.76 13.37
C SER A 175 -13.49 -12.45 11.93
N HIS A 176 -13.46 -11.19 11.52
CA HIS A 176 -13.91 -10.74 10.19
C HIS A 176 -12.91 -9.75 9.58
N PRO A 177 -12.70 -9.77 8.25
CA PRO A 177 -11.96 -8.71 7.58
C PRO A 177 -12.69 -7.37 7.80
N PRO A 178 -11.99 -6.28 8.15
CA PRO A 178 -12.63 -4.99 8.44
C PRO A 178 -13.18 -4.30 7.19
N VAL A 179 -12.86 -4.82 5.99
CA VAL A 179 -13.27 -4.29 4.68
C VAL A 179 -13.72 -5.39 3.74
N GLN A 180 -14.67 -5.08 2.85
CA GLN A 180 -15.15 -5.96 1.79
C GLN A 180 -15.30 -5.20 0.47
N ILE A 181 -15.14 -5.92 -0.64
CA ILE A 181 -15.51 -5.41 -1.96
C ILE A 181 -17.04 -5.32 -1.99
N GLU A 182 -17.53 -4.13 -2.35
CA GLU A 182 -18.95 -3.79 -2.41
C GLU A 182 -19.47 -3.90 -3.84
N GLU A 183 -18.70 -3.37 -4.81
CA GLU A 183 -19.13 -3.26 -6.21
C GLU A 183 -17.96 -3.56 -7.16
N LEU A 184 -18.25 -4.29 -8.24
CA LEU A 184 -17.39 -4.46 -9.41
C LEU A 184 -18.15 -3.95 -10.63
N GLN A 185 -17.71 -2.84 -11.20
CA GLN A 185 -18.32 -2.23 -12.37
C GLN A 185 -17.43 -2.39 -13.59
N GLU A 186 -17.97 -3.03 -14.63
CA GLU A 186 -17.28 -3.22 -15.90
C GLU A 186 -17.02 -1.89 -16.62
N ARG A 187 -15.82 -1.73 -17.20
CA ARG A 187 -15.40 -0.59 -18.01
C ARG A 187 -14.61 -1.08 -19.25
N PRO A 188 -14.45 -0.26 -20.30
CA PRO A 188 -13.66 -0.63 -21.49
C PRO A 188 -12.22 -1.03 -21.11
N GLY A 189 -11.84 -2.28 -21.37
CA GLY A 189 -10.54 -2.84 -21.02
C GLY A 189 -10.17 -2.74 -19.53
N SER A 190 -11.16 -2.59 -18.65
CA SER A 190 -10.95 -2.26 -17.23
C SER A 190 -12.13 -2.65 -16.34
N ILE A 191 -11.92 -2.63 -15.02
CA ILE A 191 -12.97 -2.83 -14.02
C ILE A 191 -12.76 -1.81 -12.90
N LEU A 192 -13.81 -1.06 -12.56
CA LEU A 192 -13.85 -0.21 -11.37
C LEU A 192 -14.21 -1.09 -10.17
N VAL A 193 -13.35 -1.11 -9.17
CA VAL A 193 -13.55 -1.87 -7.93
C VAL A 193 -13.85 -0.88 -6.82
N ARG A 194 -14.95 -1.08 -6.08
CA ARG A 194 -15.29 -0.31 -4.88
C ARG A 194 -15.35 -1.19 -3.65
N TRP A 195 -14.95 -0.66 -2.50
CA TRP A 195 -14.98 -1.37 -1.23
C TRP A 195 -15.45 -0.49 -0.10
N CYS A 196 -16.02 -1.13 0.92
CA CYS A 196 -16.52 -0.46 2.11
C CYS A 196 -15.95 -1.10 3.38
N LYS A 197 -15.96 -0.32 4.46
CA LYS A 197 -15.67 -0.79 5.80
C LYS A 197 -16.89 -1.55 6.32
N VAL A 198 -16.67 -2.74 6.89
CA VAL A 198 -17.73 -3.57 7.49
C VAL A 198 -17.63 -3.67 9.01
N ASP A 199 -16.50 -3.27 9.58
CA ASP A 199 -16.27 -3.17 11.01
C ASP A 199 -16.23 -1.70 11.41
N GLU A 200 -17.30 -1.20 12.04
CA GLU A 200 -17.41 0.23 12.37
C GLU A 200 -16.34 0.71 13.36
N ASP A 201 -15.87 -0.16 14.24
CA ASP A 201 -14.88 0.15 15.25
C ASP A 201 -13.44 0.20 14.68
N PHE A 202 -13.25 -0.28 13.44
CA PHE A 202 -11.94 -0.28 12.79
C PHE A 202 -11.62 1.08 12.13
N MET A 203 -10.63 1.78 12.68
CA MET A 203 -10.14 3.03 12.09
C MET A 203 -9.11 2.75 10.99
N ALA A 204 -9.58 2.64 9.74
CA ALA A 204 -8.73 2.39 8.57
C ALA A 204 -7.93 3.64 8.17
N ALA A 205 -6.60 3.49 8.06
CA ALA A 205 -5.68 4.52 7.60
C ALA A 205 -5.34 4.39 6.12
N GLU A 206 -5.23 3.16 5.62
CA GLU A 206 -4.89 2.82 4.23
C GLU A 206 -5.57 1.52 3.81
N TYR A 207 -5.80 1.38 2.51
CA TYR A 207 -6.31 0.20 1.84
C TYR A 207 -5.30 -0.31 0.82
N ARG A 208 -5.36 -1.61 0.55
CA ARG A 208 -4.54 -2.29 -0.46
C ARG A 208 -5.42 -3.19 -1.31
N LEU A 209 -5.54 -2.87 -2.59
CA LEU A 209 -6.27 -3.66 -3.58
C LEU A 209 -5.29 -4.53 -4.36
N GLN A 210 -5.65 -5.80 -4.52
CA GLN A 210 -4.92 -6.74 -5.36
C GLN A 210 -5.83 -7.43 -6.37
N TYR A 211 -5.24 -7.84 -7.49
CA TYR A 211 -5.92 -8.64 -8.50
C TYR A 211 -5.02 -9.72 -9.10
N ARG A 212 -5.62 -10.72 -9.75
CA ARG A 212 -4.91 -11.73 -10.55
C ARG A 212 -5.81 -12.33 -11.61
N ARG A 213 -5.22 -12.89 -12.67
CA ARG A 213 -5.96 -13.67 -13.68
C ARG A 213 -6.44 -15.00 -13.10
N SER A 214 -7.70 -15.35 -13.36
CA SER A 214 -8.28 -16.64 -12.98
C SER A 214 -7.78 -17.75 -13.94
N GLY A 215 -7.56 -18.96 -13.42
CA GLY A 215 -7.22 -20.14 -14.23
C GLY A 215 -5.73 -20.41 -14.49
N SER A 216 -4.83 -19.44 -14.33
CA SER A 216 -3.39 -19.70 -14.35
C SER A 216 -2.94 -20.31 -13.02
N ARG A 217 -2.73 -21.64 -12.98
CA ARG A 217 -2.12 -22.32 -11.83
C ARG A 217 -0.76 -21.67 -11.55
N GLY A 218 -0.69 -20.85 -10.50
CA GLY A 218 0.53 -20.16 -10.09
C GLY A 218 0.56 -18.64 -10.33
N SER A 219 -0.48 -18.01 -10.88
CA SER A 219 -0.54 -16.54 -10.96
C SER A 219 -0.70 -15.95 -9.55
N GLN A 220 0.30 -15.18 -9.14
CA GLN A 220 0.32 -14.44 -7.88
C GLN A 220 -0.59 -13.22 -7.97
N TYR A 221 -1.07 -12.76 -6.82
CA TYR A 221 -1.77 -11.48 -6.73
C TYR A 221 -0.79 -10.34 -6.93
N GLU A 222 -1.18 -9.38 -7.77
CA GLU A 222 -0.44 -8.15 -8.02
C GLU A 222 -1.17 -6.98 -7.34
N ASP A 223 -0.39 -6.00 -6.86
CA ASP A 223 -0.94 -4.78 -6.26
C ASP A 223 -1.47 -3.87 -7.35
N ALA A 224 -2.76 -3.56 -7.28
CA ALA A 224 -3.39 -2.56 -8.16
C ALA A 224 -3.24 -1.16 -7.57
N CYS A 225 -3.53 -1.00 -6.28
CA CYS A 225 -3.39 0.27 -5.58
C CYS A 225 -3.11 0.10 -4.09
N ILE A 226 -2.41 1.08 -3.52
CA ILE A 226 -2.24 1.27 -2.08
C ILE A 226 -2.51 2.75 -1.80
N GLY A 227 -3.47 3.05 -0.94
CA GLY A 227 -3.89 4.43 -0.71
C GLY A 227 -5.07 4.56 0.24
N ARG A 228 -5.67 5.74 0.29
CA ARG A 228 -6.81 6.05 1.17
C ARG A 228 -8.16 5.95 0.49
N ASP A 229 -8.17 5.90 -0.83
CA ASP A 229 -9.40 5.85 -1.62
C ASP A 229 -10.14 4.54 -1.39
N CYS A 230 -11.46 4.58 -1.56
CA CYS A 230 -12.35 3.41 -1.43
C CYS A 230 -12.75 2.81 -2.78
N GLU A 231 -12.16 3.32 -3.87
CA GLU A 231 -12.39 2.82 -5.22
C GLU A 231 -11.13 2.95 -6.07
N PHE A 232 -10.98 2.07 -7.06
CA PHE A 232 -9.88 2.14 -8.02
C PHE A 232 -10.24 1.48 -9.36
N LEU A 233 -9.85 2.12 -10.46
CA LEU A 233 -10.05 1.61 -11.81
C LEU A 233 -8.85 0.76 -12.25
N VAL A 234 -9.03 -0.56 -12.30
CA VAL A 234 -8.00 -1.49 -12.75
C VAL A 234 -8.02 -1.57 -14.27
N LEU A 235 -6.96 -1.04 -14.90
CA LEU A 235 -6.83 -0.94 -16.36
C LEU A 235 -6.10 -2.15 -16.97
N HIS A 236 -6.18 -2.25 -18.30
CA HIS A 236 -5.42 -3.21 -19.12
C HIS A 236 -5.78 -4.67 -18.84
N LEU A 237 -7.06 -4.93 -18.63
CA LEU A 237 -7.60 -6.27 -18.48
C LEU A 237 -7.95 -6.83 -19.87
N ASP A 238 -7.64 -8.12 -20.07
CA ASP A 238 -8.03 -8.84 -21.28
C ASP A 238 -9.56 -9.01 -21.29
N PRO A 239 -10.26 -8.63 -22.37
CA PRO A 239 -11.68 -8.91 -22.47
C PRO A 239 -11.98 -10.41 -22.40
N HIS A 240 -13.16 -10.75 -21.87
CA HIS A 240 -13.66 -12.11 -21.65
C HIS A 240 -12.70 -13.00 -20.83
N THR A 241 -11.87 -12.38 -19.99
CA THR A 241 -10.98 -13.08 -19.06
C THR A 241 -11.41 -12.80 -17.63
N ASP A 242 -11.60 -13.85 -16.84
CA ASP A 242 -11.89 -13.75 -15.41
C ASP A 242 -10.66 -13.26 -14.63
N TYR A 243 -10.87 -12.28 -13.75
CA TYR A 243 -9.91 -11.80 -12.77
C TYR A 243 -10.49 -11.91 -11.36
N LEU A 244 -9.65 -12.20 -10.37
CA LEU A 244 -10.00 -12.23 -8.96
C LEU A 244 -9.43 -11.00 -8.25
N PHE A 245 -10.27 -10.29 -7.50
CA PHE A 245 -9.94 -9.08 -6.76
C PHE A 245 -10.07 -9.33 -5.25
N ARG A 246 -9.18 -8.72 -4.45
CA ARG A 246 -9.28 -8.73 -2.98
C ARG A 246 -8.71 -7.44 -2.39
N VAL A 247 -9.25 -7.00 -1.25
CA VAL A 247 -8.83 -5.80 -0.54
C VAL A 247 -8.55 -6.07 0.93
N CYS A 248 -7.58 -5.40 1.52
CA CYS A 248 -7.37 -5.34 2.97
C CYS A 248 -7.12 -3.90 3.42
N ALA A 249 -7.12 -3.67 4.74
CA ALA A 249 -6.91 -2.35 5.32
C ALA A 249 -5.83 -2.38 6.40
N ARG A 250 -5.17 -1.25 6.61
CA ARG A 250 -4.25 -1.05 7.74
C ARG A 250 -4.87 -0.03 8.68
N GLY A 251 -4.92 -0.36 9.96
CA GLY A 251 -5.49 0.52 10.99
C GLY A 251 -4.54 1.65 11.37
N GLU A 252 -5.08 2.75 11.90
CA GLU A 252 -4.26 3.83 12.46
C GLU A 252 -3.33 3.30 13.57
N GLY A 253 -2.07 3.74 13.56
CA GLY A 253 -1.04 3.30 14.51
C GLY A 253 -0.59 1.85 14.37
N ARG A 254 -1.10 1.10 13.37
CA ARG A 254 -0.69 -0.28 13.10
C ARG A 254 0.23 -0.34 11.89
N THR A 255 1.22 -1.21 11.94
CA THR A 255 2.13 -1.49 10.81
C THR A 255 1.62 -2.65 9.95
N GLU A 256 0.91 -3.60 10.55
CA GLU A 256 0.40 -4.79 9.87
C GLU A 256 -0.93 -4.54 9.15
N TRP A 257 -1.08 -5.22 8.01
CA TRP A 257 -2.33 -5.27 7.25
C TRP A 257 -3.34 -6.21 7.91
N SER A 258 -4.62 -5.88 7.79
CA SER A 258 -5.72 -6.75 8.23
C SER A 258 -5.81 -8.03 7.41
N ALA A 259 -6.70 -8.93 7.82
CA ALA A 259 -7.17 -10.00 6.94
C ALA A 259 -7.75 -9.43 5.64
N TRP A 260 -7.58 -10.19 4.55
CA TRP A 260 -8.14 -9.88 3.24
C TRP A 260 -9.66 -10.10 3.20
N SER A 261 -10.36 -9.31 2.39
CA SER A 261 -11.74 -9.53 2.00
C SER A 261 -11.94 -10.89 1.33
N THR A 262 -13.19 -11.32 1.22
CA THR A 262 -13.53 -12.44 0.34
C THR A 262 -13.18 -12.06 -1.09
N PRO A 263 -12.40 -12.87 -1.83
CA PRO A 263 -12.08 -12.54 -3.21
C PRO A 263 -13.33 -12.53 -4.09
N GLN A 264 -13.46 -11.53 -4.97
CA GLN A 264 -14.56 -11.44 -5.94
C GLN A 264 -14.04 -11.60 -7.36
N THR A 265 -14.80 -12.29 -8.20
CA THR A 265 -14.47 -12.49 -9.62
C THR A 265 -15.13 -11.40 -10.45
N GLY A 266 -14.37 -10.77 -11.34
CA GLY A 266 -14.89 -9.83 -12.34
C GLY A 266 -14.19 -10.03 -13.69
N TYR A 267 -14.88 -9.67 -14.76
CA TYR A 267 -14.33 -9.63 -16.12
C TYR A 267 -14.90 -8.42 -16.85
N THR A 268 -14.29 -8.07 -17.99
CA THR A 268 -14.85 -7.09 -18.92
C THR A 268 -15.08 -7.76 -20.27
N THR A 269 -16.22 -7.49 -20.90
CA THR A 269 -16.56 -7.80 -22.29
C THR A 269 -16.20 -6.66 -23.23
N LEU A 270 -15.95 -5.46 -22.68
CA LEU A 270 -15.68 -4.26 -23.45
C LEU A 270 -14.19 -4.16 -23.82
N PRO A 271 -13.85 -4.01 -25.11
CA PRO A 271 -12.46 -3.84 -25.54
C PRO A 271 -11.87 -2.51 -25.04
N ALA A 272 -10.55 -2.45 -24.90
CA ALA A 272 -9.85 -1.23 -24.52
C ALA A 272 -10.07 -0.10 -25.55
N LEU A 273 -10.02 1.15 -25.08
CA LEU A 273 -10.10 2.32 -25.95
C LEU A 273 -8.79 2.50 -26.72
N GLU A 274 -8.87 2.40 -28.05
CA GLU A 274 -7.71 2.48 -28.94
C GLU A 274 -7.96 3.42 -30.12
N TRP A 275 -6.91 4.14 -30.52
CA TRP A 275 -6.86 4.94 -31.74
C TRP A 275 -6.75 4.05 -32.99
N CYS A 276 -7.35 4.49 -34.09
CA CYS A 276 -7.33 3.79 -35.37
C CYS A 276 -5.90 3.79 -35.99
N PRO A 277 -5.29 2.62 -36.24
CA PRO A 277 -3.96 2.52 -36.82
C PRO A 277 -3.95 2.94 -38.29
N GLY A 278 -2.78 3.40 -38.78
CA GLY A 278 -2.60 3.75 -40.18
C GLY A 278 -3.16 5.11 -40.60
N THR A 279 -3.63 5.92 -39.65
CA THR A 279 -4.07 7.30 -39.93
C THR A 279 -2.85 8.18 -40.24
N GLU A 280 -2.82 8.75 -41.45
CA GLU A 280 -1.72 9.60 -41.89
C GLU A 280 -1.55 10.82 -40.98
N GLY A 281 -0.30 11.13 -40.63
CA GLY A 281 0.04 12.26 -39.79
C GLY A 281 0.00 11.99 -38.28
N TYR A 282 -0.27 10.75 -37.86
CA TYR A 282 -0.22 10.34 -36.45
C TYR A 282 0.70 9.15 -36.21
N ILE A 283 1.35 9.14 -35.06
CA ILE A 283 2.15 8.03 -34.54
C ILE A 283 1.49 7.52 -33.27
N LEU A 284 1.28 6.21 -33.19
CA LEU A 284 0.63 5.57 -32.04
C LEU A 284 1.63 4.90 -31.11
N SER A 285 1.30 4.80 -29.82
CA SER A 285 2.01 3.93 -28.88
C SER A 285 1.81 2.45 -29.23
N SER A 286 2.62 1.56 -28.64
CA SER A 286 2.49 0.10 -28.79
C SER A 286 1.10 -0.43 -28.42
N ARG A 287 0.47 0.18 -27.40
CA ARG A 287 -0.89 -0.15 -26.93
C ARG A 287 -2.00 0.60 -27.68
N ARG A 288 -1.65 1.42 -28.67
CA ARG A 288 -2.60 2.23 -29.46
C ARG A 288 -3.53 3.14 -28.66
N ASN A 289 -3.27 3.38 -27.38
CA ASN A 289 -4.05 4.29 -26.54
C ASN A 289 -3.48 5.72 -26.51
N MET A 290 -2.35 5.97 -27.17
CA MET A 290 -1.74 7.30 -27.25
C MET A 290 -1.45 7.65 -28.70
N ALA A 291 -1.88 8.84 -29.13
CA ALA A 291 -1.65 9.38 -30.47
C ALA A 291 -0.79 10.64 -30.40
N LEU A 292 0.24 10.73 -31.26
CA LEU A 292 1.14 11.88 -31.43
C LEU A 292 0.98 12.45 -32.84
N ARG A 293 0.71 13.74 -32.97
CA ARG A 293 0.72 14.46 -34.25
C ARG A 293 2.16 14.68 -34.73
N ASN A 294 2.50 14.14 -35.90
CA ASN A 294 3.87 14.19 -36.46
C ASN A 294 4.04 15.37 -37.45
N ASP A 295 5.26 15.51 -37.99
CA ASP A 295 5.63 16.58 -38.93
C ASP A 295 5.27 16.29 -40.42
N ALA A 296 4.38 15.33 -40.70
CA ALA A 296 3.96 15.03 -42.06
C ALA A 296 3.27 16.25 -42.72
N THR A 297 3.45 16.39 -44.04
CA THR A 297 3.15 17.62 -44.80
C THR A 297 1.83 18.30 -44.43
N GLN A 298 1.93 19.59 -44.08
CA GLN A 298 0.90 20.53 -43.57
C GLN A 298 -0.39 20.68 -44.42
N ALA A 299 -0.57 19.90 -45.50
CA ALA A 299 -1.67 20.09 -46.45
C ALA A 299 -3.01 19.53 -45.95
N ARG A 300 -3.02 18.52 -45.07
CA ARG A 300 -4.25 17.94 -44.50
C ARG A 300 -4.08 17.52 -43.05
N CYS A 301 -5.11 17.80 -42.25
CA CYS A 301 -5.15 17.50 -40.82
C CYS A 301 -6.33 16.56 -40.55
N PRO A 302 -6.23 15.27 -40.94
CA PRO A 302 -7.35 14.36 -40.77
C PRO A 302 -7.65 14.17 -39.28
N VAL A 303 -8.93 13.98 -38.98
CA VAL A 303 -9.35 13.44 -37.68
C VAL A 303 -8.83 12.01 -37.57
N ILE A 304 -8.10 11.72 -36.50
CA ILE A 304 -7.86 10.35 -36.07
C ILE A 304 -9.00 9.92 -35.15
N TYR A 305 -9.70 8.86 -35.54
CA TYR A 305 -10.81 8.30 -34.77
C TYR A 305 -10.34 7.13 -33.90
N SER A 306 -11.20 6.70 -32.99
CA SER A 306 -11.10 5.40 -32.34
C SER A 306 -11.19 4.28 -33.38
N ASN A 307 -10.58 3.14 -33.08
CA ASN A 307 -10.55 1.99 -33.98
C ASN A 307 -11.97 1.44 -34.27
N THR A 308 -12.83 1.47 -33.26
CA THR A 308 -14.23 1.06 -33.28
C THR A 308 -15.05 1.99 -32.39
N PRO A 309 -16.40 2.01 -32.49
CA PRO A 309 -17.23 2.82 -31.60
C PRO A 309 -17.33 2.11 -30.24
N THR A 310 -16.43 2.46 -29.32
CA THR A 310 -16.25 1.78 -28.02
C THR A 310 -16.56 2.67 -26.83
N TYR A 311 -16.98 3.90 -27.05
CA TYR A 311 -17.46 4.77 -25.99
C TYR A 311 -18.97 4.59 -25.80
N PHE A 312 -19.39 4.14 -24.63
CA PHE A 312 -20.81 3.91 -24.30
C PHE A 312 -21.32 4.98 -23.33
N CYS A 313 -22.59 5.35 -23.47
CA CYS A 313 -23.24 6.24 -22.50
C CYS A 313 -23.18 5.63 -21.08
N GLY A 314 -23.03 6.48 -20.06
CA GLY A 314 -22.78 6.07 -18.66
C GLY A 314 -21.31 5.80 -18.34
N GLN A 315 -20.40 5.95 -19.31
CA GLN A 315 -18.96 5.92 -19.11
C GLN A 315 -18.37 7.33 -19.11
N THR A 316 -17.32 7.49 -18.29
CA THR A 316 -16.47 8.67 -18.30
C THR A 316 -15.30 8.42 -19.25
N LEU A 317 -15.36 8.97 -20.45
CA LEU A 317 -14.24 8.92 -21.40
C LEU A 317 -13.23 9.99 -21.02
N THR A 318 -11.99 9.58 -20.78
CA THR A 318 -10.97 10.51 -20.28
C THR A 318 -9.80 10.64 -21.24
N PHE A 319 -9.48 11.87 -21.62
CA PHE A 319 -8.28 12.21 -22.38
C PHE A 319 -7.27 12.93 -21.50
N LYS A 320 -6.00 12.55 -21.61
CA LYS A 320 -4.88 13.25 -20.98
C LYS A 320 -3.91 13.79 -22.02
N ILE A 321 -3.60 15.07 -21.92
CA ILE A 321 -2.66 15.74 -22.82
C ILE A 321 -1.24 15.53 -22.32
N ALA A 322 -0.50 14.69 -23.03
CA ALA A 322 0.87 14.32 -22.69
C ALA A 322 1.93 15.25 -23.33
N ALA A 323 1.55 15.99 -24.37
CA ALA A 323 2.35 17.05 -24.98
C ALA A 323 1.42 18.03 -25.72
N ALA A 324 1.77 19.31 -25.72
CA ALA A 324 1.01 20.37 -26.38
C ALA A 324 1.85 20.95 -27.53
N GLY A 325 1.21 21.14 -28.68
CA GLY A 325 1.77 21.85 -29.83
C GLY A 325 1.23 23.27 -29.95
N GLN A 326 1.45 23.91 -31.10
CA GLN A 326 0.81 25.17 -31.42
C GLN A 326 -0.71 24.98 -31.58
N VAL A 327 -1.49 25.90 -31.01
CA VAL A 327 -2.97 25.90 -31.11
C VAL A 327 -3.44 26.38 -32.48
N ASP A 328 -4.45 25.74 -33.04
CA ASP A 328 -5.18 26.18 -34.23
C ASP A 328 -6.70 26.07 -33.99
N ARG A 329 -7.47 26.98 -34.59
CA ARG A 329 -8.94 27.02 -34.48
C ARG A 329 -9.63 25.75 -34.98
N ARG A 330 -8.98 24.94 -35.81
CA ARG A 330 -9.51 23.67 -36.35
C ARG A 330 -9.23 22.49 -35.44
N ASP A 331 -8.36 22.66 -34.44
CA ASP A 331 -8.05 21.59 -33.50
C ASP A 331 -9.34 21.15 -32.78
N SER A 332 -9.48 19.86 -32.60
CA SER A 332 -10.65 19.28 -31.96
C SER A 332 -10.32 17.99 -31.23
N LEU A 333 -11.00 17.76 -30.11
CA LEU A 333 -10.96 16.53 -29.32
C LEU A 333 -12.38 16.24 -28.87
N GLY A 334 -12.90 15.05 -29.14
CA GLY A 334 -14.28 14.77 -28.78
C GLY A 334 -14.83 13.46 -29.30
N VAL A 335 -16.16 13.44 -29.48
CA VAL A 335 -16.98 12.26 -29.69
C VAL A 335 -17.92 12.50 -30.88
N CYS A 336 -18.16 11.46 -31.67
CA CYS A 336 -19.03 11.53 -32.84
C CYS A 336 -19.74 10.21 -33.12
N VAL A 337 -20.83 10.29 -33.86
CA VAL A 337 -21.68 9.14 -34.24
C VAL A 337 -21.01 8.26 -35.29
N ASP A 338 -20.25 8.87 -36.21
CA ASP A 338 -19.69 8.22 -37.39
C ASP A 338 -18.20 8.54 -37.60
N ASN A 339 -17.52 7.75 -38.42
CA ASN A 339 -16.11 7.92 -38.78
C ASN A 339 -15.95 8.48 -40.21
N GLN A 340 -16.35 9.74 -40.43
CA GLN A 340 -16.26 10.38 -41.75
C GLN A 340 -14.80 10.52 -42.20
N LYS A 341 -14.41 9.71 -43.19
CA LYS A 341 -13.07 9.75 -43.80
C LYS A 341 -12.84 11.09 -44.49
N GLY A 342 -11.71 11.72 -44.17
CA GLY A 342 -11.31 13.00 -44.76
C GLY A 342 -11.82 14.25 -44.04
N ALA A 343 -12.57 14.11 -42.94
CA ALA A 343 -12.88 15.24 -42.07
C ALA A 343 -11.60 15.85 -41.48
N GLU A 344 -11.52 17.18 -41.48
CA GLU A 344 -10.38 17.92 -40.90
C GLU A 344 -10.56 18.21 -39.40
N SER A 345 -11.80 18.14 -38.90
CA SER A 345 -12.15 18.45 -37.53
C SER A 345 -13.45 17.76 -37.11
N LEU A 346 -13.62 17.57 -35.80
CA LEU A 346 -14.88 17.17 -35.18
C LEU A 346 -15.86 18.35 -35.00
N GLN A 347 -15.49 19.57 -35.41
CA GLN A 347 -16.36 20.73 -35.47
C GLN A 347 -17.36 20.62 -36.63
N ARG A 348 -18.22 19.59 -36.59
CA ARG A 348 -19.16 19.21 -37.66
C ARG A 348 -20.46 18.67 -37.08
N ASP A 349 -21.41 18.42 -37.97
CA ASP A 349 -22.67 17.78 -37.60
C ASP A 349 -22.47 16.35 -37.07
N GLN A 350 -23.38 15.91 -36.20
CA GLN A 350 -23.34 14.62 -35.48
C GLN A 350 -22.05 14.39 -34.68
N ALA A 351 -21.46 15.47 -34.16
CA ALA A 351 -20.26 15.44 -33.32
C ALA A 351 -20.30 16.50 -32.23
N VAL A 352 -19.62 16.20 -31.13
CA VAL A 352 -19.39 17.10 -29.99
C VAL A 352 -17.90 17.11 -29.71
N CYS A 353 -17.30 18.29 -29.60
CA CYS A 353 -15.87 18.40 -29.31
C CYS A 353 -15.50 19.68 -28.56
N ILE A 354 -14.31 19.65 -27.99
CA ILE A 354 -13.61 20.81 -27.45
C ILE A 354 -12.41 21.12 -28.35
N SER A 355 -12.15 22.41 -28.61
CA SER A 355 -10.95 22.89 -29.28
C SER A 355 -9.83 23.21 -28.29
N THR A 356 -8.59 23.33 -28.76
CA THR A 356 -7.42 23.55 -27.89
C THR A 356 -7.46 24.88 -27.14
N ASN A 357 -8.24 25.86 -27.62
CA ASN A 357 -8.50 27.12 -26.92
C ASN A 357 -9.61 27.05 -25.85
N GLY A 358 -10.28 25.90 -25.69
CA GLY A 358 -11.38 25.70 -24.74
C GLY A 358 -12.78 25.95 -25.28
N ALA A 359 -12.93 26.32 -26.56
CA ALA A 359 -14.23 26.45 -27.21
C ALA A 359 -14.91 25.08 -27.38
N VAL A 360 -16.20 25.01 -27.09
CA VAL A 360 -16.99 23.77 -27.16
C VAL A 360 -17.96 23.84 -28.33
N PHE A 361 -18.01 22.78 -29.13
CA PHE A 361 -18.84 22.69 -30.33
C PHE A 361 -19.84 21.54 -30.20
N VAL A 362 -21.09 21.81 -30.59
CA VAL A 362 -22.18 20.83 -30.62
C VAL A 362 -22.81 20.87 -32.01
N ASN A 363 -22.77 19.75 -32.74
CA ASN A 363 -23.20 19.67 -34.14
C ASN A 363 -22.59 20.81 -35.00
N GLY A 364 -21.29 21.06 -34.81
CA GLY A 364 -20.52 22.09 -35.51
C GLY A 364 -20.77 23.53 -35.10
N LYS A 365 -21.66 23.78 -34.13
CA LYS A 365 -21.95 25.12 -33.63
C LYS A 365 -21.21 25.38 -32.32
N GLU A 366 -20.46 26.47 -32.27
CA GLU A 366 -19.75 26.89 -31.07
C GLU A 366 -20.74 27.34 -29.99
N MET A 367 -20.52 26.86 -28.76
CA MET A 367 -21.25 27.29 -27.57
C MET A 367 -20.65 28.56 -26.98
N THR A 368 -21.48 29.35 -26.29
CA THR A 368 -21.03 30.56 -25.59
C THR A 368 -20.15 30.26 -24.38
N ASN A 369 -20.40 29.13 -23.71
CA ASN A 369 -19.62 28.72 -22.54
C ASN A 369 -18.33 28.04 -23.01
N GLN A 370 -17.20 28.54 -22.51
CA GLN A 370 -15.87 27.99 -22.82
C GLN A 370 -15.26 27.36 -21.58
N LEU A 371 -14.50 26.29 -21.81
CA LEU A 371 -13.67 25.63 -20.81
C LEU A 371 -12.26 26.24 -20.79
N PRO A 372 -11.43 25.96 -19.77
CA PRO A 372 -10.03 26.37 -19.77
C PRO A 372 -9.29 25.82 -21.00
N ALA A 373 -8.41 26.64 -21.57
CA ALA A 373 -7.57 26.23 -22.69
C ALA A 373 -6.74 24.98 -22.36
N ILE A 374 -6.62 24.10 -23.34
CA ILE A 374 -5.95 22.81 -23.19
C ILE A 374 -4.44 23.02 -23.18
N SER A 375 -3.77 22.44 -22.20
CA SER A 375 -2.33 22.57 -21.99
C SER A 375 -1.69 21.24 -21.60
N LEU A 376 -0.36 21.21 -21.48
CA LEU A 376 0.34 20.01 -21.04
C LEU A 376 -0.17 19.57 -19.65
N GLY A 377 -0.60 18.32 -19.53
CA GLY A 377 -1.13 17.75 -18.29
C GLY A 377 -2.62 17.96 -18.09
N SER A 378 -3.30 18.75 -18.94
CA SER A 378 -4.76 18.86 -18.91
C SER A 378 -5.42 17.50 -19.10
N THR A 379 -6.49 17.28 -18.33
CA THR A 379 -7.41 16.16 -18.48
C THR A 379 -8.74 16.68 -18.99
N VAL A 380 -9.26 16.07 -20.05
CA VAL A 380 -10.58 16.36 -20.62
C VAL A 380 -11.46 15.13 -20.46
N THR A 381 -12.64 15.27 -19.86
CA THR A 381 -13.59 14.17 -19.67
C THR A 381 -14.86 14.41 -20.48
N PHE A 382 -15.45 13.31 -20.94
CA PHE A 382 -16.78 13.28 -21.53
C PHE A 382 -17.63 12.29 -20.77
N ASP A 383 -18.74 12.79 -20.22
CA ASP A 383 -19.76 11.99 -19.55
C ASP A 383 -21.07 12.19 -20.31
N MET A 384 -21.72 11.09 -20.67
CA MET A 384 -22.96 11.12 -21.46
C MET A 384 -24.04 10.28 -20.81
N GLU A 385 -25.23 10.86 -20.67
CA GLU A 385 -26.42 10.21 -20.16
C GLU A 385 -27.56 10.28 -21.18
N VAL A 386 -28.33 9.20 -21.30
CA VAL A 386 -29.51 9.16 -22.15
C VAL A 386 -30.68 9.83 -21.42
N VAL A 387 -31.27 10.89 -22.02
CA VAL A 387 -32.34 11.66 -21.35
C VAL A 387 -33.73 11.17 -21.73
N ASN A 388 -33.96 10.71 -22.97
CA ASN A 388 -35.26 10.23 -23.43
C ASN A 388 -35.12 9.12 -24.49
N MET A 389 -35.78 7.99 -24.25
CA MET A 389 -36.22 7.03 -25.27
C MET A 389 -37.74 7.12 -25.36
N PHE A 390 -38.31 7.96 -26.24
CA PHE A 390 -39.75 7.87 -26.48
C PHE A 390 -40.03 6.60 -27.30
N PRO A 391 -40.99 5.74 -26.89
CA PRO A 391 -41.37 4.60 -27.71
C PRO A 391 -41.95 5.13 -29.02
N VAL A 392 -41.39 4.68 -30.14
CA VAL A 392 -41.94 4.89 -31.47
C VAL A 392 -43.29 4.15 -31.52
N SER A 393 -44.37 4.84 -31.17
CA SER A 393 -45.72 4.32 -31.31
C SER A 393 -46.01 4.12 -32.80
N SER A 394 -46.25 2.87 -33.14
CA SER A 394 -46.74 2.38 -34.42
C SER A 394 -48.02 3.10 -34.82
N ASN A 395 -47.90 4.09 -35.71
CA ASN A 395 -48.66 4.24 -36.95
C ASN A 395 -48.50 5.69 -37.45
N ASN A 396 -47.93 5.83 -38.65
CA ASN A 396 -47.76 7.06 -39.42
C ASN A 396 -46.83 8.13 -38.85
N SER A 397 -45.53 8.04 -39.15
CA SER A 397 -44.77 9.18 -39.71
C SER A 397 -43.40 8.74 -40.23
N LEU A 398 -43.04 9.23 -41.41
CA LEU A 398 -41.73 9.05 -42.06
C LEU A 398 -40.66 10.02 -41.51
N ASN A 399 -40.80 10.54 -40.29
CA ASN A 399 -39.85 11.51 -39.72
C ASN A 399 -39.09 10.89 -38.55
N GLY A 400 -37.78 10.70 -38.73
CA GLY A 400 -36.87 10.14 -37.74
C GLY A 400 -36.92 10.90 -36.41
N GLY A 401 -37.15 10.15 -35.33
CA GLY A 401 -37.11 10.70 -33.97
C GLY A 401 -35.67 11.05 -33.60
N SER A 402 -35.44 12.29 -33.17
CA SER A 402 -34.13 12.70 -32.63
C SER A 402 -33.91 12.11 -31.24
N PHE A 403 -32.72 11.55 -31.03
CA PHE A 403 -32.25 11.02 -29.76
C PHE A 403 -31.55 12.12 -28.97
N LYS A 404 -31.82 12.20 -27.67
CA LYS A 404 -31.31 13.29 -26.82
C LYS A 404 -30.36 12.74 -25.75
N LEU A 405 -29.10 13.14 -25.85
CA LEU A 405 -28.05 12.85 -24.88
C LEU A 405 -27.77 14.10 -24.04
N ARG A 406 -27.62 13.94 -22.72
CA ARG A 406 -27.05 14.97 -21.86
C ARG A 406 -25.56 14.74 -21.80
N VAL A 407 -24.79 15.74 -22.22
CA VAL A 407 -23.34 15.67 -22.29
C VAL A 407 -22.75 16.63 -21.27
N THR A 408 -21.82 16.13 -20.46
CA THR A 408 -20.97 16.92 -19.59
C THR A 408 -19.54 16.81 -20.11
N ILE A 409 -18.93 17.96 -20.43
CA ILE A 409 -17.50 18.03 -20.76
C ILE A 409 -16.77 18.68 -19.59
N GLY A 410 -15.85 17.95 -18.98
CA GLY A 410 -14.97 18.44 -17.92
C GLY A 410 -13.59 18.79 -18.45
N SER A 411 -13.00 19.90 -17.98
CA SER A 411 -11.59 20.23 -18.19
C SER A 411 -11.05 20.99 -16.99
N GLY A 412 -10.09 20.40 -16.28
CA GLY A 412 -9.58 20.94 -15.02
C GLY A 412 -10.65 20.96 -13.94
N ASN A 413 -10.97 22.14 -13.40
CA ASN A 413 -12.00 22.35 -12.38
C ASN A 413 -13.28 23.00 -12.92
N ARG A 414 -13.49 22.97 -14.25
CA ARG A 414 -14.68 23.50 -14.90
C ARG A 414 -15.35 22.42 -15.74
N GLU A 415 -16.66 22.54 -15.83
CA GLU A 415 -17.51 21.68 -16.64
C GLU A 415 -18.53 22.50 -17.41
N VAL A 416 -18.96 21.97 -18.55
CA VAL A 416 -20.13 22.47 -19.28
C VAL A 416 -21.09 21.32 -19.51
N VAL A 417 -22.38 21.59 -19.32
CA VAL A 417 -23.46 20.61 -19.49
C VAL A 417 -24.42 21.13 -20.55
N PHE A 418 -24.77 20.29 -21.51
CA PHE A 418 -25.72 20.62 -22.57
C PHE A 418 -26.41 19.38 -23.11
N ASP A 419 -27.48 19.61 -23.86
CA ASP A 419 -28.21 18.55 -24.54
C ASP A 419 -27.72 18.44 -26.00
N TRP A 420 -27.28 17.25 -26.39
CA TRP A 420 -26.89 16.91 -27.75
C TRP A 420 -28.00 16.10 -28.44
N LEU A 421 -28.47 16.62 -29.57
CA LEU A 421 -29.47 15.97 -30.42
C LEU A 421 -28.77 15.19 -31.52
N VAL A 422 -29.09 13.90 -31.58
CA VAL A 422 -28.52 12.92 -32.52
C VAL A 422 -29.64 12.37 -33.39
N ASP A 423 -29.37 12.14 -34.67
CA ASP A 423 -30.41 11.73 -35.63
C ASP A 423 -30.79 10.25 -35.50
N GLN A 424 -29.96 9.45 -34.84
CA GLN A 424 -30.11 8.01 -34.67
C GLN A 424 -29.84 7.61 -33.23
N ALA A 425 -30.54 6.58 -32.76
CA ALA A 425 -30.19 5.93 -31.50
C ALA A 425 -28.84 5.22 -31.68
N VAL A 426 -27.89 5.52 -30.79
CA VAL A 426 -26.55 4.94 -30.80
C VAL A 426 -26.21 4.38 -29.43
N ASP A 427 -25.88 3.09 -29.40
CA ASP A 427 -25.45 2.41 -28.18
C ASP A 427 -23.98 2.72 -27.87
N SER A 428 -23.18 2.98 -28.91
CA SER A 428 -21.78 3.34 -28.80
C SER A 428 -21.37 4.40 -29.82
N LEU A 429 -20.33 5.16 -29.46
CA LEU A 429 -19.84 6.32 -30.19
C LEU A 429 -18.36 6.16 -30.51
N PHE A 430 -17.93 6.81 -31.59
CA PHE A 430 -16.52 7.02 -31.85
C PHE A 430 -16.01 8.18 -31.02
N PHE A 431 -14.75 8.11 -30.60
CA PHE A 431 -14.02 9.29 -30.19
C PHE A 431 -12.96 9.66 -31.21
N GLY A 432 -12.48 10.89 -31.19
CA GLY A 432 -11.50 11.35 -32.16
C GLY A 432 -10.76 12.61 -31.73
N CYS A 433 -9.66 12.89 -32.42
CA CYS A 433 -9.00 14.19 -32.34
C CYS A 433 -8.43 14.63 -33.69
N SER A 434 -8.27 15.94 -33.86
CA SER A 434 -7.52 16.54 -34.94
C SER A 434 -6.64 17.66 -34.41
N PHE A 435 -5.38 17.69 -34.86
CA PHE A 435 -4.45 18.77 -34.56
C PHE A 435 -3.76 19.23 -35.83
N VAL A 436 -3.72 20.54 -36.05
CA VAL A 436 -3.09 21.11 -37.25
C VAL A 436 -1.58 21.02 -37.16
N HIS A 437 -1.03 21.47 -36.04
CA HIS A 437 0.41 21.54 -35.82
C HIS A 437 0.94 20.28 -35.14
N SER A 438 2.19 19.93 -35.41
CA SER A 438 2.86 18.81 -34.74
C SER A 438 3.12 19.09 -33.25
N GLY A 439 3.42 18.02 -32.51
CA GLY A 439 3.77 18.09 -31.08
C GLY A 439 2.63 17.78 -30.12
N TRP A 440 1.37 17.81 -30.56
CA TRP A 440 0.24 17.37 -29.74
C TRP A 440 0.28 15.86 -29.50
N LYS A 441 0.17 15.46 -28.22
CA LYS A 441 0.13 14.05 -27.81
C LYS A 441 -1.01 13.80 -26.84
N VAL A 442 -1.91 12.90 -27.18
CA VAL A 442 -3.13 12.62 -26.42
C VAL A 442 -3.19 11.15 -26.04
N LEU A 443 -3.45 10.88 -24.77
CA LEU A 443 -3.71 9.57 -24.20
C LEU A 443 -5.20 9.43 -23.91
N VAL A 444 -5.79 8.27 -24.22
CA VAL A 444 -7.19 7.93 -23.88
C VAL A 444 -7.22 6.86 -22.79
N TYR A 445 -8.18 6.98 -21.88
CA TYR A 445 -8.49 6.05 -20.79
C TYR A 445 -9.95 5.61 -20.83
#